data_AF-K1XCG7-F1
#
_entry.id   AF-K1XCG7-F1
#
_cell.length_a   1.000
_cell.length_b   1.000
_cell.length_c   1.000
_cell.angle_alpha   90.00
_cell.angle_beta   90.00
_cell.angle_gamma   90.00
#
_symmetry.space_group_name_H-M   'P 1'
#
loop_
_entity.id
_entity.type
_entity.pdbx_description
1 polymer ?
#
loop_
_entity_poly.entity_id
_entity_poly.type
_entity_poly.pdbx_seq_one_letter_code
_entity_poly.pdbx_strand_id
1 'polypeptide(L)'
;IIDRDESHALGFRINEWEIKGVPLRIEIGPKELESDQVTMVRRDTFKKDQIAVEGLVDSVSKKLDDIQENLLQKARQLKKDMTVEVDDFVEFKRIMIEDRKFIRAFWCENPKCEDQIKADTKACTRVLELDQIDKTVEGQCIGCRSKATRKWLFAQSY
;
A
#
# COMPACT_ATOMS: atom_id res chain seq x y z
N ILE A 1 -9.79 0.15 -24.02
CA ILE A 1 -9.53 -0.96 -24.97
C ILE A 1 -10.86 -1.69 -25.14
N ILE A 2 -11.27 -2.01 -26.37
CA ILE A 2 -12.46 -2.81 -26.61
C ILE A 2 -11.99 -4.22 -26.98
N ASP A 3 -12.33 -5.20 -26.15
CA ASP A 3 -12.06 -6.60 -26.41
C ASP A 3 -13.23 -7.22 -27.19
N ARG A 4 -12.97 -7.56 -28.46
CA ARG A 4 -13.93 -8.19 -29.39
C ARG A 4 -13.55 -9.64 -29.71
N ASP A 5 -12.67 -10.26 -28.93
CA ASP A 5 -12.27 -11.63 -29.18
C ASP A 5 -13.42 -12.60 -28.86
N GLU A 6 -13.97 -13.22 -29.90
CA GLU A 6 -15.04 -14.21 -29.80
C GLU A 6 -14.51 -15.66 -29.70
N SER A 7 -13.19 -15.86 -29.88
CA SER A 7 -12.57 -17.19 -29.77
C SER A 7 -12.48 -17.68 -28.33
N HIS A 8 -12.51 -16.76 -27.36
CA HIS A 8 -12.49 -17.06 -25.93
C HIS A 8 -13.83 -16.75 -25.25
N ALA A 9 -14.23 -17.63 -24.32
CA ALA A 9 -15.39 -17.40 -23.48
C ALA A 9 -15.24 -16.10 -22.67
N LEU A 10 -16.36 -15.41 -22.38
CA LEU A 10 -16.37 -14.14 -21.64
C LEU A 10 -15.62 -14.22 -20.30
N GLY A 11 -15.77 -15.33 -19.57
CA GLY A 11 -15.08 -15.54 -18.29
C GLY A 11 -13.55 -15.57 -18.43
N PHE A 12 -13.04 -16.12 -19.53
CA PHE A 12 -11.60 -16.11 -19.82
C PHE A 12 -11.10 -14.68 -20.02
N ARG A 13 -11.79 -13.91 -20.86
CA ARG A 13 -11.46 -12.50 -21.13
C ARG A 13 -11.49 -11.65 -19.86
N ILE A 14 -12.52 -11.81 -19.04
CA ILE A 14 -12.64 -11.15 -17.72
C ILE A 14 -11.37 -11.40 -16.88
N ASN A 15 -10.99 -12.67 -16.72
CA ASN A 15 -9.82 -13.05 -15.93
C ASN A 15 -8.52 -12.46 -16.50
N GLU A 16 -8.35 -12.49 -17.83
CA GLU A 16 -7.17 -11.92 -18.48
C GLU A 16 -6.99 -10.43 -18.15
N TRP A 17 -8.06 -9.64 -18.24
CA TRP A 17 -8.01 -8.21 -17.92
C TRP A 17 -7.86 -7.92 -16.42
N GLU A 18 -8.37 -8.80 -15.56
CA GLU A 18 -8.19 -8.70 -14.12
C GLU A 18 -6.74 -8.99 -13.68
N ILE A 19 -6.07 -9.94 -14.35
CA ILE A 19 -4.64 -10.23 -14.16
C ILE A 19 -3.80 -9.05 -14.64
N LYS A 20 -4.15 -8.43 -15.76
CA LYS A 20 -3.50 -7.21 -16.26
C LYS A 20 -3.73 -5.98 -15.36
N GLY A 21 -4.63 -6.06 -14.39
CA GLY A 21 -4.89 -5.00 -13.43
C GLY A 21 -5.66 -3.82 -14.01
N VAL A 22 -6.48 -4.03 -15.05
CA VAL A 22 -7.35 -2.96 -15.58
C VAL A 22 -8.29 -2.49 -14.47
N PRO A 23 -8.30 -1.20 -14.11
CA PRO A 23 -8.97 -0.72 -12.89
C PRO A 23 -10.50 -0.82 -12.97
N LEU A 24 -11.05 -0.70 -14.18
CA LEU A 24 -12.47 -0.62 -14.43
C LEU A 24 -12.82 -1.36 -15.72
N ARG A 25 -13.79 -2.27 -15.65
CA ARG A 25 -14.33 -3.00 -16.79
C ARG A 25 -15.78 -2.57 -17.03
N ILE A 26 -16.16 -2.43 -18.30
CA ILE A 26 -17.54 -2.18 -18.73
C ILE A 26 -18.00 -3.41 -19.53
N GLU A 27 -19.07 -4.04 -19.09
CA GLU A 27 -19.71 -5.18 -19.73
C GLU A 27 -20.93 -4.67 -20.50
N ILE A 28 -21.01 -5.05 -21.79
CA ILE A 28 -22.09 -4.67 -22.71
C ILE A 28 -22.59 -5.94 -23.37
N GLY A 29 -23.83 -6.33 -23.06
CA GLY A 29 -24.52 -7.47 -23.65
C GLY A 29 -25.94 -7.12 -24.11
N PRO A 30 -26.72 -8.11 -24.56
CA PRO A 30 -28.09 -7.87 -25.04
C PRO A 30 -29.00 -7.22 -23.97
N LYS A 31 -28.86 -7.64 -22.70
CA LYS A 31 -29.66 -7.10 -21.59
C LYS A 31 -29.35 -5.62 -21.29
N GLU A 32 -28.07 -5.26 -21.36
CA GLU A 32 -27.59 -3.89 -21.23
C GLU A 32 -28.16 -3.00 -22.34
N LEU A 33 -28.15 -3.49 -23.58
CA LEU A 33 -28.71 -2.78 -24.74
C LEU A 33 -30.22 -2.59 -24.64
N GLU A 34 -30.96 -3.57 -24.10
CA GLU A 34 -32.42 -3.46 -23.90
C GLU A 34 -32.81 -2.44 -22.82
N SER A 35 -31.90 -2.11 -21.91
CA SER A 35 -32.15 -1.26 -20.74
C SER A 35 -31.46 0.10 -20.77
N ASP A 36 -30.77 0.44 -21.86
CA ASP A 36 -29.93 1.65 -21.99
C ASP A 36 -28.98 1.85 -20.80
N GLN A 37 -28.46 0.74 -20.27
CA GLN A 37 -27.54 0.70 -19.13
C GLN A 37 -26.35 -0.21 -19.43
N VAL A 38 -25.21 0.06 -18.79
CA VAL A 38 -24.02 -0.80 -18.85
C VAL A 38 -23.64 -1.28 -17.46
N THR A 39 -23.03 -2.47 -17.40
CA THR A 39 -22.52 -3.00 -16.14
C THR A 39 -21.06 -2.60 -15.97
N MET A 40 -20.76 -1.81 -14.94
CA MET A 40 -19.40 -1.39 -14.57
C MET A 40 -18.88 -2.22 -13.41
N VAL A 41 -17.66 -2.77 -13.53
CA VAL A 41 -17.03 -3.59 -12.50
C VAL A 41 -15.67 -3.02 -12.11
N ARG A 42 -15.51 -2.74 -10.81
CA ARG A 42 -14.23 -2.24 -10.26
C ARG A 42 -13.28 -3.39 -9.96
N ARG A 43 -12.00 -3.25 -10.29
CA ARG A 43 -10.98 -4.28 -10.00
C ARG A 43 -10.57 -4.34 -8.53
N ASP A 44 -10.56 -3.21 -7.83
CA ASP A 44 -10.07 -3.10 -6.46
C ASP A 44 -10.99 -3.78 -5.42
N THR A 45 -12.29 -3.83 -5.72
CA THR A 45 -13.35 -4.29 -4.81
C THR A 45 -14.29 -5.34 -5.42
N PHE A 46 -14.21 -5.58 -6.73
CA PHE A 46 -15.13 -6.42 -7.49
C PHE A 46 -16.62 -6.00 -7.40
N LYS A 47 -16.88 -4.77 -6.94
CA LYS A 47 -18.23 -4.19 -6.93
C LYS A 47 -18.72 -3.96 -8.35
N LYS A 48 -20.00 -4.26 -8.56
CA LYS A 48 -20.71 -4.09 -9.83
C LYS A 48 -21.78 -3.02 -9.67
N ASP A 49 -21.81 -2.08 -10.61
CA ASP A 49 -22.82 -1.02 -10.68
C ASP A 49 -23.46 -1.05 -12.07
N GLN A 50 -24.79 -0.91 -12.15
CA GLN A 50 -25.48 -0.65 -13.42
C GLN A 50 -25.61 0.86 -13.59
N ILE A 51 -25.12 1.37 -14.71
CA ILE A 51 -25.03 2.81 -15.00
C ILE A 51 -25.71 3.09 -16.32
N ALA A 52 -26.56 4.13 -16.38
CA ALA A 52 -27.16 4.57 -17.62
C ALA A 52 -26.10 4.96 -18.64
N VAL A 53 -26.39 4.71 -19.93
CA VAL A 53 -25.52 5.17 -21.02
C VAL A 53 -25.45 6.71 -21.02
N GLU A 54 -26.56 7.37 -20.68
CA GLU A 54 -26.58 8.80 -20.39
C GLU A 54 -25.75 9.11 -19.14
N GLY A 55 -24.75 10.00 -19.26
CA GLY A 55 -23.84 10.34 -18.16
C GLY A 55 -22.75 9.29 -17.88
N LEU A 56 -22.56 8.31 -18.78
CA LEU A 56 -21.56 7.26 -18.60
C LEU A 56 -20.13 7.82 -18.46
N VAL A 57 -19.77 8.84 -19.25
CA VAL A 57 -18.42 9.44 -19.22
C VAL A 57 -18.10 10.01 -17.84
N ASP A 58 -19.02 10.78 -17.25
CA ASP A 58 -18.85 11.37 -15.92
C ASP A 58 -18.81 10.29 -14.84
N SER A 59 -19.65 9.27 -14.98
CA SER A 59 -19.66 8.12 -14.07
C SER A 59 -18.34 7.34 -14.12
N VAL A 60 -17.77 7.13 -15.30
CA VAL A 60 -16.46 6.50 -15.48
C VAL A 60 -15.36 7.34 -14.83
N SER A 61 -15.33 8.65 -15.07
CA SER A 61 -14.33 9.54 -14.46
C SER A 61 -14.39 9.47 -12.94
N LYS A 62 -15.59 9.63 -12.37
CA LYS A 62 -15.79 9.56 -10.92
C LYS A 62 -15.38 8.20 -10.34
N LYS A 63 -15.69 7.10 -11.02
CA LYS A 63 -15.31 5.76 -10.55
C LYS A 63 -13.79 5.55 -10.56
N LEU A 64 -13.08 6.10 -11.55
CA LEU A 64 -11.62 6.05 -11.57
C LEU A 64 -11.01 6.86 -10.42
N ASP A 65 -11.56 8.05 -10.12
CA ASP A 65 -11.15 8.85 -8.96
C ASP A 65 -11.41 8.11 -7.64
N ASP A 66 -12.59 7.49 -7.50
CA ASP A 66 -12.94 6.69 -6.32
C ASP A 66 -12.04 5.45 -6.15
N ILE A 67 -11.58 4.84 -7.25
CA ILE A 67 -10.63 3.72 -7.20
C ILE A 67 -9.28 4.23 -6.71
N GLN A 68 -8.80 5.34 -7.27
CA GLN A 68 -7.52 5.93 -6.90
C GLN A 68 -7.49 6.31 -5.42
N GLU A 69 -8.52 7.00 -4.93
CA GLU A 69 -8.62 7.41 -3.53
C GLU A 69 -8.69 6.19 -2.60
N ASN A 70 -9.51 5.19 -2.93
CA ASN A 70 -9.64 3.98 -2.12
C ASN A 70 -8.30 3.23 -1.99
N LEU A 71 -7.59 3.03 -3.10
CA LEU A 71 -6.29 2.36 -3.09
C LEU A 71 -5.25 3.16 -2.29
N LEU A 72 -5.23 4.49 -2.44
CA LEU A 72 -4.32 5.35 -1.68
C LEU A 72 -4.60 5.29 -0.18
N GLN A 73 -5.87 5.38 0.23
CA GLN A 73 -6.24 5.30 1.64
C GLN A 73 -5.92 3.94 2.24
N LYS A 74 -6.22 2.85 1.52
CA LYS A 74 -5.86 1.50 1.94
C LYS A 74 -4.35 1.34 2.12
N ALA A 75 -3.54 1.85 1.18
CA ALA A 75 -2.08 1.80 1.28
C ALA A 75 -1.55 2.64 2.46
N ARG A 76 -2.11 3.83 2.69
CA ARG A 76 -1.76 4.68 3.84
C ARG A 76 -2.06 4.00 5.17
N GLN A 77 -3.23 3.38 5.28
CA GLN A 77 -3.64 2.65 6.47
C GLN A 77 -2.74 1.43 6.70
N LEU A 78 -2.47 0.63 5.66
CA LEU A 78 -1.55 -0.50 5.76
C LEU A 78 -0.16 -0.06 6.20
N LYS A 79 0.37 1.04 5.63
CA LYS A 79 1.67 1.60 6.07
C LYS A 79 1.66 1.95 7.55
N LYS A 80 0.58 2.58 8.03
CA LYS A 80 0.42 2.93 9.45
C LYS A 80 0.38 1.69 10.33
N ASP A 81 -0.39 0.67 9.96
CA ASP A 81 -0.53 -0.58 10.73
C ASP A 81 0.75 -1.44 10.72
N MET A 82 1.53 -1.31 9.65
CA MET A 82 2.86 -1.92 9.49
C MET A 82 3.99 -1.09 10.08
N THR A 83 3.70 0.03 10.76
CA THR A 83 4.72 0.85 11.43
C THR A 83 4.46 0.89 12.92
N VAL A 84 5.43 0.43 13.70
CA VAL A 84 5.34 0.38 15.17
C VAL A 84 6.46 1.21 15.77
N GLU A 85 6.24 1.78 16.95
CA GLU A 85 7.26 2.49 17.70
C GLU A 85 7.76 1.61 18.85
N VAL A 86 9.08 1.53 19.02
CA VAL A 86 9.72 0.59 19.96
C VAL A 86 10.90 1.29 20.66
N ASP A 87 11.07 1.02 21.95
CA ASP A 87 12.18 1.50 22.79
C ASP A 87 13.02 0.38 23.43
N ASP A 88 12.63 -0.89 23.22
CA ASP A 88 13.34 -2.09 23.66
C ASP A 88 13.90 -2.93 22.49
N PHE A 89 15.18 -3.33 22.61
CA PHE A 89 15.85 -4.04 21.52
C PHE A 89 15.42 -5.51 21.40
N VAL A 90 14.89 -6.12 22.48
CA VAL A 90 14.35 -7.49 22.42
C VAL A 90 13.05 -7.49 21.62
N GLU A 91 12.17 -6.51 21.88
CA GLU A 91 10.96 -6.32 21.08
C GLU A 91 11.29 -6.00 19.61
N PHE A 92 12.30 -5.14 19.37
CA PHE A 92 12.78 -4.84 18.02
C PHE A 92 13.17 -6.10 17.25
N LYS A 93 13.97 -6.98 17.89
CA LYS A 93 14.38 -8.27 17.32
C LYS A 93 13.19 -9.16 17.00
N ARG A 94 12.24 -9.28 17.95
CA ARG A 94 11.03 -10.08 17.78
C ARG A 94 10.23 -9.64 16.56
N ILE A 95 9.95 -8.34 16.44
CA ILE A 95 9.20 -7.77 15.32
C ILE A 95 9.91 -8.03 13.99
N MET A 96 11.25 -7.93 13.93
CA MET A 96 12.01 -8.18 12.70
C MET A 96 12.05 -9.65 12.27
N ILE A 97 11.89 -10.59 13.21
CA ILE A 97 11.84 -12.03 12.93
C ILE A 97 10.44 -12.45 12.51
N GLU A 98 9.42 -12.01 13.25
CA GLU A 98 8.04 -12.49 13.12
C GLU A 98 7.26 -11.70 12.07
N ASP A 99 7.14 -10.38 12.26
CA ASP A 99 6.19 -9.54 11.51
C ASP A 99 6.82 -8.76 10.36
N ARG A 100 8.13 -8.49 10.44
CA ARG A 100 8.92 -7.66 9.49
C ARG A 100 8.28 -6.29 9.22
N LYS A 101 7.80 -5.64 10.28
CA LYS A 101 7.23 -4.29 10.24
C LYS A 101 8.32 -3.21 10.09
N PHE A 102 7.90 -2.01 9.72
CA PHE A 102 8.69 -0.81 9.94
C PHE A 102 8.73 -0.51 11.44
N ILE A 103 9.92 -0.24 11.97
CA ILE A 103 10.11 0.14 13.37
C ILE A 103 10.60 1.56 13.45
N ARG A 104 9.85 2.42 14.14
CA ARG A 104 10.30 3.74 14.55
C ARG A 104 10.99 3.62 15.90
N ALA A 105 12.27 3.94 15.97
CA ALA A 105 13.03 3.88 17.22
C ALA A 105 14.10 4.96 17.27
N PHE A 106 14.51 5.33 18.48
CA PHE A 106 15.63 6.25 18.67
C PHE A 106 16.93 5.63 18.17
N TRP A 107 17.74 6.43 17.45
CA TRP A 107 19.04 6.00 16.95
C TRP A 107 20.09 7.08 17.24
N CYS A 108 21.30 6.65 17.59
CA CYS A 108 22.42 7.54 17.89
C CYS A 108 23.15 8.05 16.64
N GLU A 109 22.70 7.66 15.44
CA GLU A 109 23.28 8.08 14.15
C GLU A 109 24.74 7.69 13.95
N ASN A 110 25.21 6.73 14.74
CA ASN A 110 26.53 6.13 14.60
C ASN A 110 26.45 4.92 13.65
N PRO A 111 27.19 4.93 12.52
CA PRO A 111 27.21 3.80 11.57
C PRO A 111 27.56 2.46 12.20
N LYS A 112 28.49 2.42 13.17
CA LYS A 112 28.87 1.16 13.85
C LYS A 112 27.70 0.56 14.65
N CYS A 113 26.83 1.41 15.19
CA CYS A 113 25.62 0.96 15.88
C CYS A 113 24.61 0.37 14.89
N GLU A 114 24.48 0.98 13.71
CA GLU A 114 23.63 0.44 12.65
C GLU A 114 24.16 -0.90 12.13
N ASP A 115 25.47 -1.04 11.92
CA ASP A 115 26.09 -2.30 11.49
C ASP A 115 25.77 -3.44 12.48
N GLN A 116 25.82 -3.16 13.78
CA GLN A 116 25.45 -4.15 14.79
C GLN A 116 23.95 -4.50 14.76
N ILE A 117 23.07 -3.49 14.68
CA ILE A 117 21.62 -3.72 14.55
C ILE A 117 21.35 -4.58 13.31
N LYS A 118 22.02 -4.29 12.19
CA LYS A 118 21.88 -5.02 10.93
C LYS A 118 22.41 -6.45 11.03
N ALA A 119 23.54 -6.69 11.70
CA ALA A 119 24.03 -8.04 11.95
C ALA A 119 23.03 -8.88 12.76
N ASP A 120 22.41 -8.27 13.77
CA ASP A 120 21.48 -8.96 14.67
C ASP A 120 20.08 -9.19 14.07
N THR A 121 19.61 -8.29 13.20
CA THR A 121 18.19 -8.22 12.80
C THR A 121 17.96 -8.17 11.29
N LYS A 122 19.02 -7.98 10.51
CA LYS A 122 19.00 -7.60 9.08
C LYS A 122 18.33 -6.26 8.79
N ALA A 123 17.87 -5.54 9.82
CA ALA A 123 17.27 -4.23 9.68
C ALA A 123 18.35 -3.14 9.60
N CYS A 124 18.04 -2.12 8.82
CA CYS A 124 18.88 -0.96 8.56
C CYS A 124 18.00 0.27 8.78
N THR A 125 18.62 1.42 9.03
CA THR A 125 17.92 2.70 8.93
C THR A 125 17.41 2.91 7.50
N ARG A 126 16.24 3.52 7.37
CA ARG A 126 15.59 3.80 6.09
C ARG A 126 15.53 5.28 5.85
N VAL A 127 14.90 5.99 6.77
CA VAL A 127 14.65 7.42 6.63
C VAL A 127 14.35 8.03 8.00
N LEU A 128 14.79 9.26 8.18
CA LEU A 128 14.23 10.19 9.16
C LEU A 128 13.02 10.85 8.49
N GLU A 129 11.82 10.55 8.97
CA GLU A 129 10.59 11.05 8.36
C GLU A 129 10.58 12.58 8.34
N LEU A 130 10.13 13.17 7.22
CA LEU A 130 10.23 14.62 6.99
C LEU A 130 9.51 15.43 8.09
N ASP A 131 8.38 14.94 8.59
CA ASP A 131 7.60 15.56 9.67
C ASP A 131 8.24 15.40 11.06
N GLN A 132 9.38 14.70 11.15
CA GLN A 132 10.18 14.48 12.35
C GLN A 132 11.55 15.16 12.29
N ILE A 133 11.97 15.71 11.13
CA ILE A 133 13.31 16.28 10.96
C ILE A 133 13.60 17.40 11.96
N ASP A 134 12.64 18.30 12.16
CA ASP A 134 12.78 19.46 13.05
C ASP A 134 12.42 19.14 14.52
N LYS A 135 11.92 17.93 14.78
CA LYS A 135 11.54 17.49 16.13
C LYS A 135 12.73 16.86 16.82
N THR A 136 13.26 17.55 17.82
CA THR A 136 14.30 17.03 18.71
C THR A 136 13.64 16.56 20.01
N VAL A 137 13.72 15.26 20.29
CA VAL A 137 13.21 14.65 21.52
C VAL A 137 14.32 13.83 22.13
N GLU A 138 14.60 14.03 23.42
CA GLU A 138 15.63 13.23 24.10
C GLU A 138 15.16 11.79 24.30
N GLY A 139 16.02 10.85 23.96
CA GLY A 139 15.79 9.42 24.14
C GLY A 139 17.09 8.63 24.18
N GLN A 140 16.97 7.31 24.25
CA GLN A 140 18.10 6.38 24.24
C GLN A 140 18.10 5.58 22.95
N CYS A 141 19.26 5.47 22.31
CA CYS A 141 19.43 4.68 21.11
C CYS A 141 19.01 3.22 21.35
N ILE A 142 18.22 2.68 20.43
CA ILE A 142 17.68 1.32 20.50
C ILE A 142 18.78 0.26 20.56
N GLY A 143 19.91 0.47 19.88
CA GLY A 143 20.99 -0.51 19.81
C GLY A 143 22.01 -0.42 20.94
N CYS A 144 22.44 0.80 21.32
CA CYS A 144 23.56 0.99 22.27
C CYS A 144 23.22 1.82 23.52
N ARG A 145 21.96 2.25 23.67
CA ARG A 145 21.45 3.05 24.80
C ARG A 145 22.11 4.42 25.02
N SER A 146 23.02 4.85 24.15
CA SER A 146 23.58 6.21 24.17
C SER A 146 22.51 7.26 23.87
N LYS A 147 22.80 8.53 24.19
CA LYS A 147 21.87 9.64 23.93
C LYS A 147 21.52 9.72 22.44
N ALA A 148 20.23 9.79 22.15
CA ALA A 148 19.67 10.02 20.82
C ALA A 148 18.65 11.16 20.90
N THR A 149 18.54 11.93 19.82
CA THR A 149 17.66 13.10 19.76
C THR A 149 16.54 12.96 18.74
N ARG A 150 16.58 11.91 17.92
CA ARG A 150 15.65 11.68 16.80
C ARG A 150 15.30 10.20 16.69
N LYS A 151 14.07 9.94 16.25
CA LYS A 151 13.60 8.60 15.90
C LYS A 151 13.74 8.39 14.40
N TRP A 152 14.23 7.23 14.04
CA TRP A 152 14.44 6.80 12.66
C TRP A 152 13.56 5.61 12.36
N LEU A 153 13.14 5.47 11.09
CA LEU A 153 12.51 4.25 10.62
C LEU A 153 13.58 3.21 10.29
N PHE A 154 13.40 2.00 10.81
CA PHE A 154 14.17 0.81 10.53
C PHE A 154 13.31 -0.21 9.79
N ALA A 155 13.92 -0.91 8.84
CA ALA A 155 13.31 -2.07 8.17
C ALA A 155 14.37 -2.94 7.51
N GLN A 156 14.00 -4.18 7.21
CA GLN A 156 14.76 -4.99 6.26
C GLN A 156 14.65 -4.36 4.86
N SER A 157 15.77 -4.28 4.14
CA SER A 157 15.78 -3.86 2.74
C SER A 157 15.48 -5.05 1.84
N TYR A 158 14.87 -4.75 0.69
CA TYR A 158 14.74 -5.65 -0.45
C TYR A 158 16.09 -6.13 -0.96
#